data_AF-A0A397XT52-F1
#
_entry.id   AF-A0A397XT52-F1
#
_cell.length_a   1.000
_cell.length_b   1.000
_cell.length_c   1.000
_cell.angle_alpha   90.00
_cell.angle_beta   90.00
_cell.angle_gamma   90.00
#
_symmetry.space_group_name_H-M   'P 1'
#
loop_
_entity.id
_entity.type
_entity.pdbx_description
1 polymer ?
#
loop_
_entity_poly.entity_id
_entity_poly.type
_entity_poly.pdbx_seq_one_letter_code
_entity_poly.pdbx_strand_id
1 'polypeptide(L)'
;MAMAGDSETASWRSDLSKVDVWYASFGSNMWKPRFLCYIQGGQAAGMKKACVGAMDKTPPKETTWGTFPNRLFFGRESTVTWGEGGSAFLNPLTNLSDQSHMCFYRITLEQFNDVLFQENGMKVDSDTPLFDLAALQLVQNNGSIPLAKAGWYGNVVCVGKESDIPILTMTSHLVRSH
;
A
#
# COMPACT_ATOMS: atom_id res chain seq x y z
N MET A 1 -1.38 -5.67 -42.97
CA MET A 1 -2.17 -4.84 -42.04
C MET A 1 -2.19 -5.58 -40.71
N ALA A 2 -1.28 -5.22 -39.81
CA ALA A 2 -1.12 -5.89 -38.53
C ALA A 2 -2.01 -5.20 -37.50
N MET A 3 -2.90 -5.95 -36.86
CA MET A 3 -3.61 -5.51 -35.66
C MET A 3 -2.75 -5.93 -34.46
N ALA A 4 -2.02 -4.98 -33.89
CA ALA A 4 -1.27 -5.16 -32.64
C ALA A 4 -2.18 -4.83 -31.44
N GLY A 5 -2.02 -5.59 -30.36
CA GLY A 5 -2.99 -5.73 -29.27
C GLY A 5 -3.03 -4.57 -28.27
N ASP A 6 -4.25 -4.18 -27.93
CA ASP A 6 -4.61 -3.22 -26.86
C ASP A 6 -5.41 -3.90 -25.72
N SER A 7 -5.39 -5.24 -25.61
CA SER A 7 -6.42 -5.98 -24.85
C SER A 7 -6.05 -6.41 -23.41
N GLU A 8 -4.79 -6.40 -23.00
CA GLU A 8 -4.40 -6.99 -21.69
C GLU A 8 -4.30 -5.97 -20.56
N THR A 9 -3.93 -4.72 -20.85
CA THR A 9 -3.73 -3.65 -19.85
C THR A 9 -5.03 -3.19 -19.19
N ALA A 10 -6.13 -3.17 -19.96
CA ALA A 10 -7.47 -2.87 -19.46
C ALA A 10 -8.06 -4.00 -18.59
N SER A 11 -7.55 -5.24 -18.72
CA SER A 11 -8.19 -6.41 -18.12
C SER A 11 -7.99 -6.46 -16.60
N TRP A 12 -6.75 -6.28 -16.13
CA TRP A 12 -6.46 -6.40 -14.69
C TRP A 12 -7.09 -5.25 -13.90
N ARG A 13 -7.08 -4.02 -14.42
CA ARG A 13 -7.66 -2.88 -13.71
C ARG A 13 -9.16 -3.07 -13.51
N SER A 14 -9.88 -3.47 -14.56
CA SER A 14 -11.30 -3.79 -14.47
C SER A 14 -11.57 -4.88 -13.43
N ASP A 15 -10.77 -5.93 -13.40
CA ASP A 15 -11.00 -7.04 -12.46
C ASP A 15 -10.64 -6.70 -11.03
N LEU A 16 -9.53 -6.01 -10.79
CA LEU A 16 -9.11 -5.60 -9.44
C LEU A 16 -9.97 -4.44 -8.90
N SER A 17 -10.63 -3.66 -9.75
CA SER A 17 -11.57 -2.61 -9.32
C SER A 17 -12.82 -3.16 -8.61
N LYS A 18 -13.16 -4.43 -8.85
CA LYS A 18 -14.33 -5.12 -8.25
C LYS A 18 -14.04 -5.68 -6.86
N VAL A 19 -12.78 -5.63 -6.43
CA VAL A 19 -12.31 -6.24 -5.18
C VAL A 19 -11.98 -5.13 -4.19
N ASP A 20 -12.65 -5.14 -3.04
CA ASP A 20 -12.34 -4.22 -1.95
C ASP A 20 -11.23 -4.79 -1.05
N VAL A 21 -10.39 -3.90 -0.55
CA VAL A 21 -9.42 -4.16 0.51
C VAL A 21 -9.39 -3.00 1.49
N TRP A 22 -9.02 -3.27 2.73
CA TRP A 22 -8.66 -2.25 3.70
C TRP A 22 -7.17 -1.99 3.63
N TYR A 23 -6.76 -0.78 3.22
CA TYR A 23 -5.37 -0.37 3.36
C TYR A 23 -5.13 0.18 4.77
N ALA A 24 -4.33 -0.56 5.54
CA ALA A 24 -3.92 -0.19 6.87
C ALA A 24 -2.64 0.64 6.87
N SER A 25 -2.78 1.94 7.15
CA SER A 25 -1.64 2.84 7.31
C SER A 25 -1.28 3.03 8.78
N PHE A 26 0.03 3.00 9.04
CA PHE A 26 0.64 3.22 10.35
C PHE A 26 1.64 4.38 10.34
N GLY A 27 1.72 5.13 9.23
CA GLY A 27 2.71 6.20 9.03
C GLY A 27 2.06 7.48 8.52
N SER A 28 2.75 8.22 7.65
CA SER A 28 2.26 9.51 7.15
C SER A 28 0.90 9.45 6.44
N ASN A 29 0.50 8.28 5.91
CA ASN A 29 -0.80 8.13 5.27
C ASN A 29 -1.96 8.02 6.29
N MET A 30 -1.69 7.95 7.60
CA MET A 30 -2.72 8.13 8.63
C MET A 30 -3.34 9.54 8.56
N TRP A 31 -2.59 10.53 8.04
CA TRP A 31 -3.13 11.84 7.75
C TRP A 31 -3.87 11.83 6.40
N LYS A 32 -5.21 11.90 6.44
CA LYS A 32 -6.06 11.76 5.26
C LYS A 32 -5.66 12.66 4.07
N PRO A 33 -5.36 13.96 4.22
CA PRO A 33 -4.87 14.79 3.12
C PRO A 33 -3.62 14.22 2.43
N ARG A 34 -2.68 13.65 3.20
CA ARG A 34 -1.50 13.00 2.64
C ARG A 34 -1.84 11.73 1.87
N PHE A 35 -2.75 10.92 2.40
CA PHE A 35 -3.19 9.71 1.69
C PHE A 35 -3.95 10.05 0.40
N LEU A 36 -4.82 11.06 0.43
CA LEU A 36 -5.54 11.51 -0.75
C LEU A 36 -4.61 11.98 -1.88
N CYS A 37 -3.39 12.44 -1.60
CA CYS A 37 -2.42 12.69 -2.67
C CYS A 37 -2.11 11.44 -3.50
N TYR A 38 -2.05 10.24 -2.90
CA TYR A 38 -1.84 9.01 -3.68
C TYR A 38 -3.06 8.64 -4.53
N ILE A 39 -4.27 9.00 -4.10
CA ILE A 39 -5.50 8.68 -4.82
C ILE A 39 -5.81 9.73 -5.88
N GLN A 40 -5.89 11.00 -5.49
CA GLN A 40 -6.35 12.10 -6.35
C GLN A 40 -5.20 12.80 -7.10
N GLY A 41 -3.96 12.59 -6.64
CA GLY A 41 -2.78 13.33 -7.08
C GLY A 41 -2.55 14.58 -6.22
N GLY A 42 -1.43 15.25 -6.47
CA GLY A 42 -1.06 16.50 -5.80
C GLY A 42 -0.02 16.32 -4.71
N GLN A 43 0.08 17.31 -3.83
CA GLN A 43 1.19 17.42 -2.88
C GLN A 43 0.69 18.01 -1.56
N ALA A 44 0.82 17.24 -0.48
CA ALA A 44 0.52 17.72 0.85
C ALA A 44 1.65 18.64 1.37
N ALA A 45 1.32 19.49 2.33
CA ALA A 45 2.29 20.40 2.95
C ALA A 45 3.51 19.60 3.49
N GLY A 46 4.71 20.10 3.19
CA GLY A 46 5.97 19.48 3.61
C GLY A 46 6.52 18.40 2.68
N MET A 47 5.72 17.86 1.75
CA MET A 47 6.23 16.93 0.74
C MET A 47 7.19 17.65 -0.22
N LYS A 48 8.26 16.95 -0.63
CA LYS A 48 9.21 17.44 -1.65
C LYS A 48 8.86 17.02 -3.07
N LYS A 49 7.97 16.03 -3.22
CA LYS A 49 7.55 15.45 -4.48
C LYS A 49 6.03 15.33 -4.53
N ALA A 50 5.41 15.72 -5.63
CA ALA A 50 4.00 15.51 -5.87
C ALA A 50 3.71 14.04 -6.22
N CYS A 51 2.56 13.55 -5.76
CA CYS A 51 1.98 12.28 -6.18
C CYS A 51 1.25 12.48 -7.51
N VAL A 52 1.36 11.49 -8.39
CA VAL A 52 0.66 11.50 -9.68
C VAL A 52 -0.83 11.21 -9.51
N GLY A 53 -1.19 10.48 -8.44
CA GLY A 53 -2.55 10.00 -8.20
C GLY A 53 -2.77 8.61 -8.79
N ALA A 54 -3.87 7.97 -8.38
CA ALA A 54 -4.34 6.71 -8.91
C ALA A 54 -5.06 6.92 -10.25
N MET A 55 -5.27 5.82 -10.98
CA MET A 55 -6.10 5.82 -12.18
C MET A 55 -7.57 6.04 -11.81
N ASP A 56 -8.07 5.28 -10.82
CA ASP A 56 -9.33 5.60 -10.14
C ASP A 56 -9.09 6.58 -8.99
N LYS A 57 -9.51 7.84 -9.21
CA LYS A 57 -9.37 8.95 -8.25
C LYS A 57 -10.53 9.06 -7.26
N THR A 58 -11.47 8.14 -7.26
CA THR A 58 -12.57 8.15 -6.28
C THR A 58 -12.00 8.06 -4.86
N PRO A 59 -12.54 8.84 -3.90
CA PRO A 59 -12.05 8.81 -2.53
C PRO A 59 -12.31 7.44 -1.90
N PRO A 60 -11.60 7.09 -0.81
CA PRO A 60 -11.86 5.86 -0.07
C PRO A 60 -13.34 5.74 0.29
N LYS A 61 -13.90 4.56 0.07
CA LYS A 61 -15.30 4.23 0.34
C LYS A 61 -15.65 4.42 1.81
N GLU A 62 -14.66 4.21 2.68
CA GLU A 62 -14.81 4.25 4.13
C GLU A 62 -13.47 4.52 4.82
N THR A 63 -13.52 5.00 6.05
CA THR A 63 -12.34 5.19 6.91
C THR A 63 -12.66 4.73 8.33
N THR A 64 -11.81 3.88 8.90
CA THR A 64 -11.93 3.42 10.29
C THR A 64 -10.55 3.33 10.95
N TRP A 65 -10.49 2.96 12.23
CA TRP A 65 -9.27 2.83 13.01
C TRP A 65 -9.19 1.45 13.64
N GLY A 66 -7.98 0.91 13.71
CA GLY A 66 -7.73 -0.38 14.35
C GLY A 66 -6.40 -0.39 15.11
N THR A 67 -6.26 -1.38 15.98
CA THR A 67 -5.05 -1.61 16.78
C THR A 67 -4.54 -3.02 16.51
N PHE A 68 -3.26 -3.15 16.18
CA PHE A 68 -2.65 -4.43 15.80
C PHE A 68 -1.39 -4.71 16.62
N PRO A 69 -1.13 -5.99 16.97
CA PRO A 69 -0.02 -6.38 17.85
C PRO A 69 1.34 -6.38 17.12
N ASN A 70 1.69 -5.26 16.49
CA ASN A 70 2.92 -5.08 15.73
C ASN A 70 3.73 -3.93 16.33
N ARG A 71 5.06 -4.08 16.36
CA ARG A 71 5.95 -3.00 16.78
C ARG A 71 6.25 -2.06 15.62
N LEU A 72 5.87 -0.80 15.76
CA LEU A 72 6.30 0.26 14.88
C LEU A 72 7.73 0.71 15.22
N PHE A 73 8.55 0.93 14.21
CA PHE A 73 9.87 1.54 14.37
C PHE A 73 10.16 2.53 13.25
N PHE A 74 11.04 3.48 13.53
CA PHE A 74 11.53 4.44 12.53
C PHE A 74 12.93 4.04 12.09
N GLY A 75 13.18 4.08 10.79
CA GLY A 75 14.49 3.82 10.21
C GLY A 75 14.79 4.78 9.06
N ARG A 76 16.04 4.79 8.61
CA ARG A 76 16.62 5.76 7.64
C ARG A 76 16.86 7.15 8.25
N GLU A 77 17.76 7.87 7.61
CA GLU A 77 18.13 9.26 7.96
C GLU A 77 17.48 10.28 7.02
N SER A 78 16.98 9.83 5.86
CA SER A 78 16.27 10.68 4.90
C SER A 78 15.34 9.86 3.97
N THR A 79 14.37 10.54 3.38
CA THR A 79 13.43 9.99 2.40
C THR A 79 13.26 10.94 1.22
N VAL A 80 12.99 10.40 0.03
CA VAL A 80 12.72 11.22 -1.17
C VAL A 80 11.48 12.10 -0.99
N THR A 81 10.49 11.63 -0.24
CA THR A 81 9.21 12.32 -0.05
C THR A 81 9.29 13.45 0.96
N TRP A 82 10.04 13.28 2.06
CA TRP A 82 10.04 14.21 3.21
C TRP A 82 11.38 14.93 3.45
N GLY A 83 12.47 14.53 2.79
CA GLY A 83 13.81 15.07 3.07
C GLY A 83 14.46 14.38 4.26
N GLU A 84 15.20 15.12 5.09
CA GLU A 84 15.85 14.59 6.29
C GLU A 84 14.82 14.09 7.33
N GLY A 85 15.08 12.92 7.91
CA GLY A 85 14.19 12.21 8.84
C GLY A 85 13.90 10.75 8.42
N GLY A 86 13.56 9.93 9.41
CA GLY A 86 13.26 8.51 9.19
C GLY A 86 11.83 8.23 8.74
N SER A 87 11.64 7.09 8.08
CA SER A 87 10.32 6.52 7.73
C SER A 87 9.86 5.52 8.77
N ALA A 88 8.54 5.43 8.98
CA ALA A 88 7.92 4.39 9.78
C ALA A 88 7.89 3.05 9.03
N PHE A 89 8.16 1.97 9.76
CA PHE A 89 8.09 0.58 9.33
C PHE A 89 7.42 -0.28 10.42
N LEU A 90 6.83 -1.40 10.04
CA LEU A 90 6.34 -2.42 10.98
C LEU A 90 7.34 -3.56 11.07
N ASN A 91 7.71 -3.93 12.29
CA ASN A 91 8.43 -5.17 12.55
C ASN A 91 7.42 -6.33 12.55
N PRO A 92 7.58 -7.35 11.68
CA PRO A 92 6.70 -8.50 11.65
C PRO A 92 6.88 -9.43 12.87
N LEU A 93 7.94 -9.25 13.68
CA LEU A 93 8.08 -9.95 14.95
C LEU A 93 7.09 -9.36 15.96
N THR A 94 5.93 -10.00 16.05
CA THR A 94 4.85 -9.70 16.99
C THR A 94 5.32 -9.96 18.41
N ASN A 95 5.50 -8.90 19.19
CA ASN A 95 5.37 -9.00 20.64
C ASN A 95 3.93 -8.59 20.98
N LEU A 96 3.17 -9.46 21.64
CA LEU A 96 1.77 -9.21 22.00
C LEU A 96 1.60 -7.98 22.92
N SER A 97 2.67 -7.54 23.60
CA SER A 97 2.65 -6.30 24.39
C SER A 97 2.71 -5.03 23.54
N ASP A 98 3.21 -5.11 22.30
CA ASP A 98 3.36 -3.95 21.43
C ASP A 98 2.06 -3.75 20.63
N GLN A 99 1.54 -2.53 20.65
CA GLN A 99 0.29 -2.17 19.98
C GLN A 99 0.55 -0.99 19.04
N SER A 100 0.19 -1.14 17.76
CA SER A 100 0.24 -0.07 16.78
C SER A 100 -1.17 0.35 16.38
N HIS A 101 -1.46 1.65 16.52
CA HIS A 101 -2.67 2.24 16.01
C HIS A 101 -2.53 2.54 14.52
N MET A 102 -3.56 2.19 13.76
CA MET A 102 -3.54 2.28 12.31
C MET A 102 -4.85 2.90 11.81
N CYS A 103 -4.74 3.67 10.73
CA CYS A 103 -5.88 4.24 10.01
C CYS A 103 -6.16 3.39 8.77
N PHE A 104 -7.41 2.96 8.61
CA PHE A 104 -7.84 2.06 7.54
C PHE A 104 -8.64 2.83 6.51
N TYR A 105 -8.28 2.65 5.25
CA TYR A 105 -9.02 3.20 4.13
C TYR A 105 -9.56 2.05 3.28
N ARG A 106 -10.87 1.99 3.08
CA ARG A 106 -11.47 1.01 2.17
C ARG A 106 -11.33 1.52 0.74
N ILE A 107 -10.53 0.81 -0.04
CA ILE A 107 -10.20 1.14 -1.43
C ILE A 107 -10.30 -0.13 -2.28
N THR A 108 -10.29 0.02 -3.60
CA THR A 108 -10.21 -1.14 -4.49
C THR A 108 -8.80 -1.73 -4.51
N LEU A 109 -8.67 -2.99 -4.89
CA LEU A 109 -7.38 -3.64 -5.08
C LEU A 109 -6.56 -3.00 -6.22
N GLU A 110 -7.25 -2.41 -7.19
CA GLU A 110 -6.66 -1.59 -8.25
C GLU A 110 -6.02 -0.30 -7.68
N GLN A 111 -6.76 0.46 -6.86
CA GLN A 111 -6.22 1.61 -6.14
C GLN A 111 -5.06 1.23 -5.21
N PHE A 112 -5.13 0.06 -4.55
CA PHE A 112 -4.05 -0.43 -3.70
C PHE A 112 -2.75 -0.66 -4.50
N ASN A 113 -2.85 -1.19 -5.73
CA ASN A 113 -1.69 -1.30 -6.63
C ASN A 113 -1.13 0.07 -7.00
N ASP A 114 -1.98 1.06 -7.28
CA ASP A 114 -1.53 2.43 -7.60
C ASP A 114 -0.81 3.10 -6.41
N VAL A 115 -1.23 2.82 -5.18
CA VAL A 115 -0.52 3.23 -3.96
C VAL A 115 0.83 2.49 -3.85
N LEU A 116 0.86 1.17 -4.08
CA LEU A 116 2.08 0.36 -4.06
C LEU A 116 3.12 0.86 -5.09
N PHE A 117 2.70 1.17 -6.32
CA PHE A 117 3.59 1.73 -7.34
C PHE A 117 4.21 3.03 -6.85
N GLN A 118 3.40 3.97 -6.37
CA GLN A 118 3.89 5.29 -5.97
C GLN A 118 4.79 5.24 -4.72
N GLU A 119 4.45 4.44 -3.71
CA GLU A 119 5.27 4.23 -2.50
C GLU A 119 6.64 3.61 -2.84
N ASN A 120 6.71 2.82 -3.92
CA ASN A 120 7.94 2.21 -4.40
C ASN A 120 8.62 3.01 -5.53
N GLY A 121 8.15 4.24 -5.82
CA GLY A 121 8.75 5.12 -6.82
C GLY A 121 8.56 4.67 -8.28
N MET A 122 7.61 3.78 -8.53
CA MET A 122 7.28 3.22 -9.83
C MET A 122 6.16 4.02 -10.51
N LYS A 123 5.97 3.79 -11.81
CA LYS A 123 4.88 4.42 -12.56
C LYS A 123 3.57 3.67 -12.37
N VAL A 124 2.48 4.44 -12.29
CA VAL A 124 1.13 3.94 -12.07
C VAL A 124 0.52 3.35 -13.35
N ASP A 125 0.92 3.82 -14.54
CA ASP A 125 0.45 3.37 -15.85
C ASP A 125 1.05 2.01 -16.30
N SER A 126 1.34 1.11 -15.36
CA SER A 126 1.89 -0.22 -15.63
C SER A 126 0.86 -1.14 -16.29
N ASP A 127 1.33 -1.92 -17.27
CA ASP A 127 0.55 -2.93 -17.98
C ASP A 127 0.18 -4.14 -17.11
N THR A 128 0.92 -4.37 -16.02
CA THR A 128 0.73 -5.49 -15.09
C THR A 128 0.64 -5.02 -13.65
N PRO A 129 -0.18 -5.67 -12.79
CA PRO A 129 -0.26 -5.34 -11.36
C PRO A 129 1.01 -5.81 -10.62
N LEU A 130 1.34 -5.13 -9.51
CA LEU A 130 2.34 -5.64 -8.56
C LEU A 130 1.76 -6.74 -7.67
N PHE A 131 0.46 -6.66 -7.40
CA PHE A 131 -0.24 -7.50 -6.44
C PHE A 131 -1.62 -7.85 -6.98
N ASP A 132 -1.75 -9.05 -7.54
CA ASP A 132 -2.96 -9.56 -8.18
C ASP A 132 -3.83 -10.41 -7.23
N LEU A 133 -4.88 -11.03 -7.80
CA LEU A 133 -5.77 -11.92 -7.05
C LEU A 133 -5.07 -13.15 -6.48
N ALA A 134 -4.10 -13.72 -7.21
CA ALA A 134 -3.36 -14.88 -6.73
C ALA A 134 -2.47 -14.50 -5.54
N ALA A 135 -1.78 -13.36 -5.61
CA ALA A 135 -1.02 -12.79 -4.51
C ALA A 135 -1.90 -12.47 -3.30
N LEU A 136 -3.13 -11.96 -3.52
CA LEU A 136 -4.10 -11.73 -2.46
C LEU A 136 -4.46 -13.04 -1.72
N GLN A 137 -4.77 -14.10 -2.47
CA GLN A 137 -5.06 -15.41 -1.86
C GLN A 137 -3.85 -15.95 -1.07
N LEU A 138 -2.65 -15.85 -1.63
CA LEU A 138 -1.43 -16.29 -0.97
C LEU A 138 -1.14 -15.52 0.32
N VAL A 139 -1.28 -14.18 0.31
CA VAL A 139 -0.99 -13.37 1.50
C VAL A 139 -1.99 -13.64 2.62
N GLN A 140 -3.26 -13.93 2.28
CA GLN A 140 -4.26 -14.28 3.28
C GLN A 140 -3.95 -15.60 3.99
N ASN A 141 -3.27 -16.53 3.32
CA ASN A 141 -2.86 -17.81 3.88
C ASN A 141 -1.51 -17.74 4.61
N ASN A 142 -0.55 -16.99 4.05
CA ASN A 142 0.83 -16.96 4.51
C ASN A 142 1.14 -15.77 5.42
N GLY A 143 0.18 -14.85 5.61
CA GLY A 143 0.34 -13.61 6.37
C GLY A 143 1.11 -12.51 5.64
N SER A 144 2.15 -12.84 4.86
CA SER A 144 2.89 -11.87 4.06
C SER A 144 3.40 -12.43 2.73
N ILE A 145 3.61 -11.55 1.75
CA ILE A 145 4.23 -11.90 0.47
C ILE A 145 5.20 -10.81 0.00
N PRO A 146 6.43 -11.17 -0.38
CA PRO A 146 7.35 -10.22 -0.94
C PRO A 146 7.06 -9.92 -2.42
N LEU A 147 7.14 -8.66 -2.81
CA LEU A 147 6.99 -8.17 -4.18
C LEU A 147 8.37 -8.06 -4.84
N ALA A 148 8.64 -8.90 -5.83
CA ALA A 148 9.97 -9.05 -6.44
C ALA A 148 10.54 -7.78 -7.11
N LYS A 149 9.69 -6.81 -7.47
CA LYS A 149 10.09 -5.58 -8.20
C LYS A 149 9.88 -4.29 -7.40
N ALA A 150 9.54 -4.40 -6.12
CA ALA A 150 9.22 -3.25 -5.29
C ALA A 150 10.44 -2.76 -4.49
N GLY A 151 10.45 -1.48 -4.17
CA GLY A 151 11.46 -0.81 -3.36
C GLY A 151 11.29 -1.08 -1.86
N TRP A 152 11.36 -0.03 -1.04
CA TRP A 152 11.40 -0.19 0.41
C TRP A 152 10.10 -0.71 1.04
N TYR A 153 8.96 -0.50 0.38
CA TYR A 153 7.65 -1.02 0.77
C TYR A 153 7.26 -2.22 -0.10
N GLY A 154 8.23 -3.11 -0.32
CA GLY A 154 8.05 -4.29 -1.17
C GLY A 154 7.40 -5.48 -0.50
N ASN A 155 7.04 -5.42 0.79
CA ASN A 155 6.37 -6.54 1.45
C ASN A 155 4.90 -6.19 1.73
N VAL A 156 3.97 -6.97 1.20
CA VAL A 156 2.54 -6.85 1.52
C VAL A 156 2.23 -7.83 2.65
N VAL A 157 1.55 -7.35 3.68
CA VAL A 157 1.17 -8.13 4.86
C VAL A 157 -0.35 -8.08 5.02
N CYS A 158 -0.99 -9.23 5.15
CA CYS A 158 -2.38 -9.37 5.53
C CYS A 158 -2.45 -9.49 7.05
N VAL A 159 -2.97 -8.45 7.72
CA VAL A 159 -3.03 -8.40 9.19
C VAL A 159 -4.34 -8.92 9.76
N GLY A 160 -5.33 -9.21 8.91
CA GLY A 160 -6.61 -9.77 9.32
C GLY A 160 -7.70 -9.49 8.29
N LYS A 161 -8.96 -9.50 8.76
CA LYS A 161 -10.13 -9.11 7.98
C LYS A 161 -11.03 -8.21 8.82
N GLU A 162 -11.71 -7.28 8.16
CA GLU A 162 -12.76 -6.44 8.74
C GLU A 162 -13.99 -6.55 7.84
N SER A 163 -15.13 -7.00 8.39
CA SER A 163 -16.35 -7.28 7.60
C SER A 163 -16.08 -8.15 6.35
N ASP A 164 -15.34 -9.24 6.54
CA ASP A 164 -14.87 -10.18 5.50
C ASP A 164 -13.92 -9.61 4.42
N ILE A 165 -13.56 -8.33 4.52
CA ILE A 165 -12.63 -7.67 3.60
C ILE A 165 -11.20 -7.79 4.16
N PRO A 166 -10.20 -8.24 3.37
CA PRO A 166 -8.81 -8.33 3.80
C PRO A 166 -8.21 -6.99 4.21
N ILE A 167 -7.48 -6.98 5.34
CA ILE A 167 -6.73 -5.82 5.81
C ILE A 167 -5.28 -5.99 5.39
N LEU A 168 -4.85 -5.14 4.46
CA LEU A 168 -3.51 -5.15 3.88
C LEU A 168 -2.70 -3.96 4.37
N THR A 169 -1.44 -4.20 4.66
CA THR A 169 -0.46 -3.14 4.85
C THR A 169 0.80 -3.41 4.03
N MET A 170 1.62 -2.38 3.84
CA MET A 170 2.88 -2.46 3.11
C MET A 170 4.03 -2.04 4.02
N THR A 171 5.07 -2.84 4.06
CA THR A 171 6.26 -2.62 4.90
C THR A 171 7.51 -3.12 4.18
N SER A 172 8.67 -2.97 4.81
CA SER A 172 9.92 -3.51 4.29
C SER A 172 10.05 -5.00 4.55
N HIS A 173 10.81 -5.70 3.70
CA HIS A 173 11.25 -7.08 3.95
C HIS A 173 12.26 -7.17 5.10
N LEU A 174 12.83 -6.05 5.53
CA LEU A 174 13.84 -6.00 6.58
C LEU A 174 13.21 -6.32 7.93
N VAL A 175 13.28 -7.60 8.31
CA VAL A 175 13.30 -7.99 9.72
C VAL A 175 14.68 -7.59 10.24
N ARG A 176 14.77 -6.58 11.12
CA ARG A 176 16.01 -6.41 11.88
C ARG A 176 16.09 -7.57 12.86
N SER A 177 16.96 -8.53 12.57
CA SER A 177 17.63 -9.29 13.63
C SER A 177 18.45 -8.28 14.43
N HIS A 178 18.06 -8.07 15.69
CA HIS A 178 18.96 -7.46 16.66
C HIS A 178 20.15 -8.37 16.93
#